data_AF-A0A350LVG9-F1
#
_entry.id   AF-A0A350LVG9-F1
#
_cell.length_a   1.000
_cell.length_b   1.000
_cell.length_c   1.000
_cell.angle_alpha   90.00
_cell.angle_beta   90.00
_cell.angle_gamma   90.00
#
_symmetry.space_group_name_H-M   'P 1'
#
loop_
_entity.id
_entity.type
_entity.pdbx_description
1 polymer ?
#
loop_
_entity_poly.entity_id
_entity_poly.type
_entity_poly.pdbx_seq_one_letter_code
_entity_poly.pdbx_strand_id
1 'polypeptide(L)'
;MLRLLAMVLICAIPLGAASAASDVPRIAPRPLASALEAMGAGRWEVAARLAARDGPAAADLVEWYRLRAGLGAPDEILGFLRRNDHWPGLDLLRRNSEAAMAGADFDTVLAFYDGYVPQTGTGALSAARARLARGRQGEAEAGIVMAWRTLDLTAA
;
A
#
# COMPACT_ATOMS: atom_id res chain seq x y z
N MET A 1 -68.35 -50.41 -42.09
CA MET A 1 -67.82 -49.18 -42.72
C MET A 1 -66.99 -48.44 -41.67
N LEU A 2 -65.66 -48.57 -41.77
CA LEU A 2 -64.60 -47.61 -41.41
C LEU A 2 -64.93 -46.62 -40.26
N ARG A 3 -64.27 -46.66 -39.09
CA ARG A 3 -62.93 -46.06 -38.86
C ARG A 3 -62.50 -46.46 -37.42
N LEU A 4 -61.47 -47.30 -37.29
CA LEU A 4 -60.06 -46.94 -37.00
C LEU A 4 -59.75 -46.81 -35.50
N LEU A 5 -59.17 -47.91 -34.99
CA LEU A 5 -58.22 -48.08 -33.88
C LEU A 5 -58.15 -46.97 -32.81
N ALA A 6 -58.73 -47.24 -31.64
CA ALA A 6 -58.29 -46.70 -30.36
C ALA A 6 -57.26 -47.67 -29.76
N MET A 7 -55.96 -47.36 -29.89
CA MET A 7 -54.87 -48.11 -29.27
C MET A 7 -54.02 -47.16 -28.44
N VAL A 8 -54.31 -47.14 -27.14
CA VAL A 8 -53.36 -47.25 -26.02
C VAL A 8 -51.97 -46.61 -26.23
N LEU A 9 -51.76 -45.49 -25.52
CA LEU A 9 -50.66 -45.26 -24.57
C LEU A 9 -49.27 -45.78 -24.99
N ILE A 10 -48.33 -44.87 -25.29
CA ILE A 10 -47.05 -44.74 -24.56
C ILE A 10 -46.41 -43.41 -24.92
N CYS A 11 -46.33 -42.57 -23.89
CA CYS A 11 -45.56 -41.36 -23.78
C CYS A 11 -44.07 -41.69 -23.92
N ALA A 12 -43.41 -41.19 -24.97
CA ALA A 12 -41.95 -41.19 -25.07
C ALA A 12 -41.45 -39.75 -25.16
N ILE A 13 -41.64 -39.00 -24.06
CA ILE A 13 -40.86 -37.78 -23.82
C ILE A 13 -39.48 -38.28 -23.38
N PRO A 14 -38.38 -38.00 -24.11
CA PRO A 14 -37.06 -38.25 -23.57
C PRO A 14 -36.88 -37.33 -22.37
N LEU A 15 -36.91 -38.00 -21.22
CA LEU A 15 -36.40 -37.66 -19.91
C LEU A 15 -35.31 -36.59 -20.02
N GLY A 16 -35.54 -35.46 -19.33
CA GLY A 16 -34.66 -34.30 -19.38
C GLY A 16 -33.20 -34.68 -19.21
N ALA A 17 -32.36 -34.16 -20.11
CA ALA A 17 -30.95 -34.00 -19.81
C ALA A 17 -30.87 -33.10 -18.58
N ALA A 18 -30.71 -33.69 -17.40
CA ALA A 18 -30.17 -32.98 -16.27
C ALA A 18 -28.84 -32.43 -16.75
N SER A 19 -28.80 -31.12 -17.01
CA SER A 19 -27.54 -30.41 -17.14
C SER A 19 -26.83 -30.67 -15.82
N ALA A 20 -25.90 -31.62 -15.80
CA ALA A 20 -24.87 -31.65 -14.80
C ALA A 20 -24.09 -30.36 -15.04
N ALA A 21 -24.58 -29.26 -14.46
CA ALA A 21 -23.79 -28.08 -14.26
C ALA A 21 -22.55 -28.60 -13.54
N SER A 22 -21.45 -28.69 -14.27
CA SER A 22 -20.15 -28.97 -13.68
C SER A 22 -19.99 -27.94 -12.59
N ASP A 23 -20.02 -28.40 -11.34
CA ASP A 23 -19.70 -27.59 -10.18
C ASP A 23 -18.19 -27.33 -10.27
N VAL A 24 -17.81 -26.45 -11.20
CA VAL A 24 -16.46 -25.93 -11.32
C VAL A 24 -16.18 -25.36 -9.94
N PRO A 25 -15.17 -25.86 -9.22
CA PRO A 25 -14.90 -25.39 -7.88
C PRO A 25 -14.81 -23.87 -7.93
N ARG A 26 -15.77 -23.17 -7.29
CA ARG A 26 -15.71 -21.72 -7.17
C ARG A 26 -14.48 -21.44 -6.31
N ILE A 27 -13.38 -21.09 -6.97
CA ILE A 27 -12.17 -20.64 -6.31
C ILE A 27 -12.62 -19.48 -5.41
N ALA A 28 -12.44 -19.64 -4.10
CA ALA A 28 -12.76 -18.60 -3.15
C ALA A 28 -12.07 -17.29 -3.59
N PRO A 29 -12.71 -16.13 -3.44
CA PRO A 29 -12.04 -14.86 -3.69
C PRO A 29 -10.68 -14.85 -2.98
N ARG A 30 -9.63 -14.37 -3.65
CA ARG A 30 -8.29 -14.20 -3.06
C ARG A 30 -7.99 -12.71 -3.00
N PRO A 31 -8.59 -11.95 -2.05
CA PRO A 31 -8.53 -10.50 -2.08
C PRO A 31 -7.09 -9.98 -1.98
N LEU A 32 -6.23 -10.61 -1.17
CA LEU A 32 -4.80 -10.28 -1.14
C LEU A 32 -4.08 -10.52 -2.48
N ALA A 33 -4.31 -11.64 -3.15
CA ALA A 33 -3.64 -11.92 -4.42
C ALA A 33 -4.02 -10.87 -5.49
N SER A 34 -5.30 -10.51 -5.57
CA SER A 34 -5.78 -9.45 -6.46
C SER A 34 -5.26 -8.07 -6.03
N ALA A 35 -5.08 -7.82 -4.73
CA ALA A 35 -4.47 -6.59 -4.23
C ALA A 35 -3.01 -6.46 -4.68
N LEU A 36 -2.22 -7.53 -4.56
CA LEU A 36 -0.83 -7.57 -5.00
C LEU A 36 -0.70 -7.40 -6.53
N GLU A 37 -1.61 -7.98 -7.30
CA GLU A 37 -1.68 -7.78 -8.76
C GLU A 37 -2.01 -6.31 -9.10
N ALA A 38 -3.02 -5.72 -8.44
CA ALA A 38 -3.35 -4.31 -8.62
C ALA A 38 -2.21 -3.38 -8.23
N MET A 39 -1.50 -3.70 -7.15
CA MET A 39 -0.30 -3.00 -6.68
C MET A 39 0.82 -3.05 -7.72
N GLY A 40 1.13 -4.24 -8.24
CA GLY A 40 2.13 -4.41 -9.30
C GLY A 40 1.80 -3.65 -10.60
N ALA A 41 0.50 -3.44 -10.86
CA ALA A 41 0.02 -2.60 -11.96
C ALA A 41 -0.06 -1.09 -11.63
N GLY A 42 0.43 -0.66 -10.45
CA GLY A 42 0.38 0.74 -10.00
C GLY A 42 -1.02 1.25 -9.62
N ARG A 43 -2.02 0.36 -9.52
CA ARG A 43 -3.41 0.70 -9.15
C ARG A 43 -3.58 0.71 -7.64
N TRP A 44 -2.86 1.58 -6.95
CA TRP A 44 -2.77 1.64 -5.48
C TRP A 44 -4.13 1.72 -4.79
N GLU A 45 -5.04 2.54 -5.29
CA GLU A 45 -6.41 2.66 -4.77
C GLU A 45 -7.21 1.35 -4.87
N VAL A 46 -7.04 0.62 -5.97
CA VAL A 46 -7.68 -0.69 -6.15
C VAL A 46 -7.04 -1.71 -5.22
N ALA A 47 -5.71 -1.70 -5.10
CA ALA A 47 -4.97 -2.57 -4.20
C ALA A 47 -5.40 -2.38 -2.74
N ALA A 48 -5.49 -1.14 -2.27
CA ALA A 48 -5.92 -0.82 -0.91
C ALA A 48 -7.34 -1.34 -0.62
N ARG A 49 -8.29 -1.11 -1.54
CA ARG A 49 -9.66 -1.63 -1.38
C ARG A 49 -9.73 -3.16 -1.36
N LEU A 50 -8.92 -3.84 -2.17
CA LEU A 50 -8.88 -5.30 -2.21
C LEU A 50 -8.23 -5.88 -0.96
N ALA A 51 -7.13 -5.27 -0.50
CA ALA A 51 -6.42 -5.66 0.72
C ALA A 51 -7.29 -5.48 1.97
N ALA A 52 -8.05 -4.39 2.06
CA ALA A 52 -8.98 -4.15 3.16
C ALA A 52 -10.07 -5.23 3.30
N ARG A 53 -10.44 -5.90 2.19
CA ARG A 53 -11.39 -7.03 2.22
C ARG A 53 -10.76 -8.32 2.72
N ASP A 54 -9.45 -8.46 2.63
CA ASP A 54 -8.70 -9.62 3.13
C ASP A 54 -8.50 -9.50 4.65
N GLY A 55 -8.09 -8.32 5.11
CA GLY A 55 -7.92 -8.03 6.53
C GLY A 55 -6.86 -6.96 6.81
N PRO A 56 -6.63 -6.63 8.10
CA PRO A 56 -5.72 -5.56 8.50
C PRO A 56 -4.26 -5.82 8.07
N ALA A 57 -3.78 -7.06 8.17
CA ALA A 57 -2.41 -7.41 7.77
C ALA A 57 -2.17 -7.20 6.26
N ALA A 58 -3.15 -7.53 5.42
CA ALA A 58 -3.08 -7.28 3.99
C ALA A 58 -3.09 -5.78 3.68
N ALA A 59 -3.93 -5.01 4.39
CA ALA A 59 -4.00 -3.57 4.24
C ALA A 59 -2.65 -2.89 4.60
N ASP A 60 -2.04 -3.27 5.73
CA ASP A 60 -0.72 -2.74 6.11
C ASP A 60 0.36 -3.15 5.10
N LEU A 61 0.28 -4.36 4.51
CA LEU A 61 1.27 -4.82 3.52
C LEU A 61 1.23 -3.96 2.25
N VAL A 62 0.04 -3.69 1.72
CA VAL A 62 -0.11 -2.82 0.54
C VAL A 62 0.32 -1.38 0.87
N GLU A 63 -0.03 -0.90 2.05
CA GLU A 63 0.35 0.44 2.50
C GLU A 63 1.87 0.59 2.63
N TRP A 64 2.54 -0.39 3.21
CA TRP A 64 4.00 -0.41 3.29
C TRP A 64 4.67 -0.33 1.93
N TYR A 65 4.18 -1.09 0.94
CA TYR A 65 4.71 -1.01 -0.43
C TYR A 65 4.46 0.36 -1.05
N ARG A 66 3.29 0.94 -0.84
CA ARG A 66 2.91 2.27 -1.35
C ARG A 66 3.82 3.36 -0.77
N LEU A 67 4.00 3.38 0.55
CA LEU A 67 4.85 4.35 1.24
C LEU A 67 6.32 4.16 0.90
N ARG A 68 6.80 2.91 0.78
CA ARG A 68 8.17 2.63 0.29
C ARG A 68 8.41 3.08 -1.14
N ALA A 69 7.36 3.14 -1.97
CA ALA A 69 7.42 3.72 -3.31
C ALA A 69 7.40 5.27 -3.30
N GLY A 70 7.40 5.91 -2.12
CA GLY A 70 7.35 7.38 -1.98
C GLY A 70 5.95 7.96 -2.21
N LEU A 71 4.92 7.12 -2.27
CA LEU A 71 3.54 7.53 -2.54
C LEU A 71 2.80 7.67 -1.21
N GLY A 72 3.03 8.75 -0.47
CA GLY A 72 2.37 8.96 0.82
C GLY A 72 2.36 10.42 1.26
N ALA A 73 1.30 10.81 1.95
CA ALA A 73 1.22 12.09 2.65
C ALA A 73 1.91 12.01 4.03
N PRO A 74 2.36 13.15 4.60
CA PRO A 74 3.13 13.14 5.85
C PRO A 74 2.45 12.44 7.03
N ASP A 75 1.14 12.61 7.18
CA ASP A 75 0.30 11.98 8.19
C ASP A 75 0.18 10.46 8.00
N GLU A 76 0.05 10.01 6.76
CA GLU A 76 0.05 8.58 6.41
C GLU A 76 1.39 7.92 6.77
N ILE A 77 2.50 8.59 6.42
CA ILE A 77 3.87 8.12 6.68
C ILE A 77 4.13 8.02 8.18
N LEU A 78 3.87 9.08 8.95
CA LEU A 78 4.03 9.06 10.41
C LEU A 78 3.10 8.06 11.07
N GLY A 79 1.85 8.00 10.61
CA GLY A 79 0.86 7.07 11.10
C GLY A 79 1.31 5.62 10.94
N PHE A 80 1.84 5.26 9.78
CA PHE A 80 2.37 3.93 9.52
C PHE A 80 3.61 3.64 10.38
N LEU A 81 4.61 4.52 10.37
CA LEU A 81 5.86 4.33 11.12
C LEU A 81 5.64 4.15 12.62
N ARG A 82 4.67 4.86 13.20
CA ARG A 82 4.33 4.73 14.62
C ARG A 82 3.64 3.41 14.96
N ARG A 83 2.83 2.86 14.05
CA ARG A 83 2.13 1.57 14.27
C ARG A 83 3.00 0.37 13.95
N ASN A 84 3.97 0.54 13.07
CA ASN A 84 4.73 -0.52 12.41
C ASN A 84 6.26 -0.30 12.53
N ASP A 85 6.73 0.07 13.73
CA ASP A 85 8.15 0.39 14.02
C ASP A 85 9.13 -0.79 13.82
N HIS A 86 8.63 -2.01 13.98
CA HIS A 86 9.37 -3.27 13.83
C HIS A 86 9.37 -3.82 12.40
N TRP A 87 8.77 -3.11 11.44
CA TRP A 87 8.66 -3.60 10.08
C TRP A 87 10.01 -3.60 9.36
N PRO A 88 10.19 -4.48 8.37
CA PRO A 88 11.42 -4.50 7.58
C PRO A 88 11.50 -3.28 6.66
N GLY A 89 12.73 -2.85 6.37
CA GLY A 89 13.01 -1.87 5.31
C GLY A 89 12.48 -0.45 5.56
N LEU A 90 12.29 -0.07 6.83
CA LEU A 90 11.84 1.28 7.18
C LEU A 90 12.85 2.37 6.80
N ASP A 91 14.15 2.08 6.78
CA ASP A 91 15.16 3.06 6.36
C ASP A 91 14.93 3.53 4.93
N LEU A 92 14.55 2.63 4.02
CA LEU A 92 14.22 2.98 2.65
C LEU A 92 12.90 3.75 2.57
N LEU A 93 11.89 3.35 3.37
CA LEU A 93 10.63 4.09 3.47
C LEU A 93 10.89 5.53 3.89
N ARG A 94 11.68 5.70 4.96
CA ARG A 94 12.05 7.02 5.50
C ARG A 94 12.80 7.84 4.47
N ARG A 95 13.84 7.29 3.85
CA ARG A 95 14.60 7.97 2.80
C ARG A 95 13.70 8.47 1.66
N ASN A 96 12.82 7.62 1.16
CA ASN A 96 11.91 7.98 0.06
C ASN A 96 10.79 8.95 0.49
N SER A 97 10.55 9.07 1.79
CA SER A 97 9.56 9.98 2.37
C SER A 97 10.10 11.39 2.65
N GLU A 98 11.42 11.59 2.64
CA GLU A 98 12.03 12.89 3.02
C GLU A 98 11.56 14.05 2.15
N ALA A 99 11.33 13.80 0.86
CA ALA A 99 10.80 14.80 -0.07
C ALA A 99 9.36 15.21 0.27
N ALA A 100 8.49 14.25 0.61
CA ALA A 100 7.13 14.53 1.05
C ALA A 100 7.13 15.31 2.37
N MET A 101 8.03 14.94 3.30
CA MET A 101 8.19 15.62 4.59
C MET A 101 8.66 17.06 4.45
N ALA A 102 9.45 17.39 3.43
CA ALA A 102 9.92 18.75 3.22
C ALA A 102 8.78 19.77 2.98
N GLY A 103 7.58 19.30 2.59
CA GLY A 103 6.37 20.12 2.46
C GLY A 103 5.45 20.13 3.69
N ALA A 104 5.78 19.39 4.75
CA ALA A 104 4.96 19.33 5.97
C ALA A 104 5.21 20.52 6.91
N ASP A 105 4.36 20.67 7.92
CA ASP A 105 4.59 21.65 8.99
C ASP A 105 5.82 21.26 9.85
N PHE A 106 6.40 22.24 10.55
CA PHE A 106 7.64 22.03 11.28
C PHE A 106 7.55 20.98 12.39
N ASP A 107 6.40 20.83 13.06
CA ASP A 107 6.28 19.85 14.15
C ASP A 107 6.19 18.44 13.59
N THR A 108 5.46 18.26 12.49
CA THR A 108 5.42 17.00 11.71
C THR A 108 6.82 16.61 11.22
N VAL A 109 7.58 17.56 10.68
CA VAL A 109 8.97 17.33 10.25
C VAL A 109 9.84 16.88 11.43
N LEU A 110 9.76 17.58 12.57
CA LEU A 110 10.55 17.23 13.75
C LEU A 110 10.19 15.84 14.30
N ALA A 111 8.90 15.49 14.32
CA ALA A 111 8.44 14.17 14.73
C ALA A 111 8.96 13.06 13.78
N PHE A 112 9.03 13.33 12.48
CA PHE A 112 9.54 12.36 11.50
C PHE A 112 11.03 12.07 11.67
N TYR A 113 11.82 13.08 12.02
CA TYR A 113 13.27 12.97 12.26
C TYR A 113 13.63 12.64 13.71
N ASP A 114 12.66 12.36 14.57
CA ASP A 114 12.94 11.87 15.92
C ASP A 114 13.50 10.45 15.85
N GLY A 115 14.72 10.26 16.36
CA GLY A 115 15.46 9.00 16.24
C GLY A 115 15.90 8.62 14.82
N TYR A 116 15.76 9.52 13.83
CA TYR A 116 16.11 9.26 12.43
C TYR A 116 17.00 10.37 11.86
N VAL A 117 18.17 9.99 11.34
CA VAL A 117 19.09 10.91 10.67
C VAL A 117 18.71 11.01 9.19
N PRO A 118 18.55 12.23 8.64
CA PRO A 118 18.27 12.41 7.22
C PRO A 118 19.31 11.73 6.32
N GLN A 119 18.83 11.07 5.26
CA GLN A 119 19.62 10.34 4.28
C GLN A 119 19.75 11.06 2.94
N THR A 120 19.07 12.20 2.76
CA THR A 120 19.15 13.04 1.57
C THR A 120 19.44 14.50 1.94
N GLY A 121 19.98 15.27 0.99
CA GLY A 121 20.17 16.71 1.18
C GLY A 121 18.85 17.45 1.44
N THR A 122 17.78 17.06 0.76
CA THR A 122 16.42 17.58 0.98
C THR A 122 15.95 17.31 2.40
N GLY A 123 16.18 16.11 2.92
CA GLY A 123 15.83 15.78 4.30
C GLY A 123 16.65 16.55 5.32
N ALA A 124 17.96 16.68 5.10
CA ALA A 124 18.83 17.46 5.98
C ALA A 124 18.39 18.93 6.06
N LEU A 125 18.09 19.55 4.92
CA LEU A 125 17.60 20.93 4.85
C LEU A 125 16.23 21.10 5.50
N SER A 126 15.28 20.18 5.27
CA SER A 126 13.95 20.26 5.91
C SER A 126 14.04 20.12 7.43
N ALA A 127 14.81 19.16 7.93
CA ALA A 127 15.04 18.97 9.35
C ALA A 127 15.69 20.19 10.00
N ALA A 128 16.70 20.79 9.36
CA ALA A 128 17.37 21.98 9.86
C ALA A 128 16.45 23.21 9.92
N ARG A 129 15.63 23.43 8.87
CA ARG A 129 14.64 24.51 8.86
C ARG A 129 13.62 24.36 9.99
N ALA A 130 13.11 23.15 10.21
CA ALA A 130 12.18 22.88 11.29
C ALA A 130 12.81 23.09 12.69
N ARG A 131 14.06 22.65 12.88
CA ARG A 131 14.82 22.90 14.11
C ARG A 131 15.03 24.41 14.36
N LEU A 132 15.44 25.16 13.35
CA LEU A 132 15.60 26.62 13.45
C LEU A 132 14.29 27.32 13.82
N ALA A 133 13.17 26.93 13.19
CA ALA A 133 11.85 27.49 13.48
C ALA A 133 11.39 27.25 14.94
N ARG A 134 11.97 26.25 15.62
CA ARG A 134 11.72 25.93 17.03
C ARG A 134 12.85 26.35 17.97
N GLY A 135 13.76 27.23 17.53
CA GLY A 135 14.84 27.76 18.36
C GLY A 135 15.97 26.76 18.66
N ARG A 136 15.99 25.61 17.98
CA ARG A 136 17.02 24.55 18.15
C ARG A 136 18.22 24.80 17.22
N GLN A 137 18.81 25.99 17.32
CA GLN A 137 19.85 26.43 16.38
C GLN A 137 21.07 25.51 16.37
N GLY A 138 21.62 25.15 17.53
CA GLY A 138 22.80 24.28 17.61
C GLY A 138 22.58 22.92 16.94
N GLU A 139 21.39 22.35 17.06
CA GLU A 139 21.05 21.08 16.41
C GLU A 139 20.87 21.21 14.90
N ALA A 140 20.34 22.34 14.43
CA ALA A 140 20.22 22.62 13.01
C ALA A 140 21.59 22.75 12.35
N GLU A 141 22.49 23.53 12.95
CA GLU A 141 23.86 23.74 12.46
C GLU A 141 24.65 22.43 12.46
N ALA A 142 24.64 21.71 13.58
CA ALA A 142 25.30 20.41 13.68
C ALA A 142 24.77 19.41 12.64
N GLY A 143 23.45 19.36 12.45
CA GLY A 143 22.82 18.48 11.47
C GLY A 143 23.23 18.78 10.03
N ILE A 144 23.25 20.05 9.63
CA ILE A 144 23.68 20.45 8.28
C ILE A 144 25.17 20.20 8.06
N VAL A 145 26.02 20.52 9.04
CA VAL A 145 27.47 20.26 8.94
C VAL A 145 27.73 18.76 8.77
N MET A 146 27.04 17.91 9.53
CA MET A 146 27.16 16.47 9.37
C MET A 146 26.70 16.02 7.98
N ALA A 147 25.50 16.44 7.56
CA ALA A 147 24.97 16.09 6.24
C ALA A 147 25.92 16.49 5.10
N TRP A 148 26.49 17.70 5.15
CA TRP A 148 27.46 18.17 4.14
C TRP A 148 28.73 17.31 4.07
N ARG A 149 29.15 16.74 5.21
CA ARG A 149 30.38 15.94 5.30
C ARG A 149 30.17 14.47 4.95
N THR A 150 28.94 13.96 5.00
CA THR A 150 28.67 12.53 4.90
C THR A 150 27.72 12.13 3.77
N LEU A 151 26.89 13.05 3.26
CA LEU A 151 26.00 12.76 2.15
C LEU A 151 26.70 13.02 0.81
N ASP A 152 26.45 12.14 -0.15
CA ASP A 152 26.94 12.31 -1.51
C ASP A 152 26.18 13.45 -2.21
N LEU A 153 26.93 14.32 -2.90
CA LEU A 153 26.38 15.47 -3.64
C LEU A 153 25.55 15.07 -4.88
N THR A 154 25.58 13.79 -5.28
CA THR A 154 24.95 13.25 -6.49
C THR A 154 23.61 12.55 -6.27
N ALA A 155 23.14 12.40 -5.02
CA ALA A 155 21.85 11.79 -4.75
C ALA A 155 20.76 12.86 -4.61
N ALA A 156 20.29 13.37 -5.75
CA ALA A 156 19.04 14.14 -5.87
C ALA A 156 17.92 13.22 -6.40
#